data_AF-A0A814M594-F1
#
_entry.id   AF-A0A814M594-F1
#
_cell.length_a   1.000
_cell.length_b   1.000
_cell.length_c   1.000
_cell.angle_alpha   90.00
_cell.angle_beta   90.00
_cell.angle_gamma   90.00
#
_symmetry.space_group_name_H-M   'P 1'
#
loop_
_entity.id
_entity.type
_entity.pdbx_description
1 polymer ?
#
loop_
_entity_poly.entity_id
_entity_poly.type
_entity_poly.pdbx_seq_one_letter_code
_entity_poly.pdbx_strand_id
1 'polypeptide(L)'
;TASHLGYYTKKSLAFRRRRGHCDQDLVLVWLDASIDENDDDFQKSLAELRKIVVSVKRFTDADRCFQYLRRINDKTIFLIVSGSLGQQTVPRIHHLNKLDSIFVFCRNKDLHKLWARDWSKIEGVHGSIKSICKGLKRAIRDHEQLSIPMSFIPKS
;
A
#
# COMPACT_ATOMS: atom_id res chain seq x y z
N THR A 1 -14.29 -0.35 -63.88
CA THR A 1 -13.74 0.49 -62.79
C THR A 1 -13.41 -0.44 -61.62
N ALA A 2 -12.24 -1.10 -61.63
CA ALA A 2 -10.98 -0.64 -61.05
C ALA A 2 -11.15 -0.17 -59.58
N SER A 3 -10.90 -1.03 -58.59
CA SER A 3 -9.61 -1.21 -57.88
C SER A 3 -9.39 -0.21 -56.73
N HIS A 4 -9.40 -0.67 -55.47
CA HIS A 4 -8.19 -0.72 -54.63
C HIS A 4 -8.43 -1.32 -53.24
N LEU A 5 -7.63 -2.36 -52.95
CA LEU A 5 -7.25 -2.84 -51.62
C LEU A 5 -6.41 -1.78 -50.88
N GLY A 6 -6.47 -1.82 -49.54
CA GLY A 6 -5.70 -0.96 -48.63
C GLY A 6 -5.43 -1.63 -47.27
N TYR A 7 -4.69 -2.74 -47.30
CA TYR A 7 -3.69 -3.23 -46.33
C TYR A 7 -3.87 -3.08 -44.79
N TYR A 8 -3.93 -4.24 -44.13
CA TYR A 8 -3.31 -4.63 -42.84
C TYR A 8 -2.73 -3.55 -41.91
N THR A 9 -3.12 -3.61 -40.62
CA THR A 9 -2.13 -3.81 -39.56
C THR A 9 -2.66 -4.73 -38.46
N LYS A 10 -2.10 -5.94 -38.41
CA LYS A 10 -2.06 -6.77 -37.21
C LYS A 10 -1.43 -5.96 -36.07
N LYS A 11 -2.11 -5.79 -34.95
CA LYS A 11 -1.41 -5.82 -33.66
C LYS A 11 -1.71 -7.13 -32.98
N SER A 12 -0.86 -8.10 -33.32
CA SER A 12 -0.58 -9.29 -32.54
C SER A 12 -0.37 -8.95 -31.06
N LEU A 13 -1.06 -9.72 -30.21
CA LEU A 13 -0.53 -10.36 -29.01
C LEU A 13 0.64 -9.63 -28.32
N ALA A 14 0.35 -8.98 -27.20
CA ALA A 14 0.93 -9.34 -25.90
C ALA A 14 0.42 -8.38 -24.83
N PHE A 15 -0.61 -8.80 -24.08
CA PHE A 15 -0.56 -8.53 -22.64
C PHE A 15 -0.89 -9.80 -21.86
N ARG A 16 -0.06 -10.83 -22.10
CA ARG A 16 0.32 -11.70 -20.99
C ARG A 16 1.28 -10.90 -20.12
N ARG A 17 0.77 -10.27 -19.08
CA ARG A 17 1.46 -10.27 -17.79
C ARG A 17 0.50 -10.85 -16.78
N ARG A 18 0.61 -12.16 -16.56
CA ARG A 18 0.36 -12.74 -15.25
C ARG A 18 1.30 -12.00 -14.29
N ARG A 19 0.87 -10.89 -13.68
CA ARG A 19 1.55 -10.40 -12.49
C ARG A 19 0.97 -11.19 -11.33
N GLY A 20 1.54 -12.38 -11.10
CA GLY A 20 1.79 -12.71 -9.70
C GLY A 20 2.63 -11.53 -9.20
N HIS A 21 2.08 -10.74 -8.26
CA HIS A 21 2.80 -9.61 -7.72
C HIS A 21 4.11 -10.15 -7.16
N CYS A 22 5.22 -9.77 -7.78
CA CYS A 22 6.50 -9.97 -7.14
C CYS A 22 6.50 -8.97 -5.98
N ASP A 23 6.85 -9.39 -4.77
CA ASP A 23 6.97 -8.56 -3.55
C ASP A 23 7.70 -7.20 -3.82
N GLN A 24 8.53 -7.17 -4.87
CA GLN A 24 9.25 -6.01 -5.39
C GLN A 24 8.39 -4.81 -5.83
N ASP A 25 7.12 -5.04 -6.20
CA ASP A 25 6.15 -4.01 -6.60
C ASP A 25 5.39 -3.41 -5.40
N LEU A 26 5.60 -3.96 -4.20
CA LEU A 26 5.01 -3.47 -2.95
C LEU A 26 6.04 -2.66 -2.16
N VAL A 27 5.59 -1.56 -1.55
CA VAL A 27 6.39 -0.80 -0.59
C VAL A 27 5.57 -0.56 0.66
N LEU A 28 6.15 -0.90 1.79
CA LEU A 28 5.68 -0.47 3.09
C LEU A 28 6.39 0.83 3.48
N VAL A 29 5.62 1.88 3.74
CA VAL A 29 6.12 3.14 4.30
C VAL A 29 5.78 3.18 5.78
N TRP A 30 6.75 3.51 6.63
CA TRP A 30 6.54 3.75 8.06
C TRP A 30 6.91 5.19 8.40
N LEU A 31 5.88 6.00 8.69
CA LEU A 31 6.00 7.39 9.11
C LEU A 31 5.77 7.51 10.62
N ASP A 32 6.84 7.77 11.37
CA ASP A 32 6.76 8.00 12.80
C ASP A 32 7.92 8.91 13.25
N ALA A 33 7.59 10.02 13.93
CA ALA A 33 8.57 11.01 14.39
C ALA A 33 9.49 10.45 15.47
N SER A 34 9.07 9.41 16.20
CA SER A 34 9.85 8.81 17.28
C SER A 34 10.66 7.58 16.84
N ILE A 35 10.93 7.40 15.54
CA ILE A 35 11.79 6.31 15.08
C ILE A 35 13.21 6.55 15.59
N ASP A 36 13.65 5.67 16.47
CA ASP A 36 15.05 5.52 16.86
C ASP A 36 15.58 4.22 16.26
N GLU A 37 16.61 4.31 15.42
CA GLU A 37 17.22 3.14 14.78
C GLU A 37 18.03 2.28 15.76
N ASN A 38 18.40 2.82 16.92
CA ASN A 38 19.16 2.07 17.91
C ASN A 38 18.26 1.37 18.93
N ASP A 39 16.94 1.58 18.87
CA ASP A 39 15.97 0.93 19.75
C ASP A 39 15.76 -0.54 19.35
N ASP A 40 15.97 -1.44 20.30
CA ASP A 40 15.85 -2.88 20.08
C ASP A 40 14.43 -3.29 19.68
N ASP A 41 13.41 -2.64 20.25
CA ASP A 41 12.01 -2.95 19.95
C ASP A 41 11.64 -2.46 18.55
N PHE A 42 12.18 -1.33 18.12
CA PHE A 42 12.11 -0.84 16.75
C PHE A 42 12.78 -1.82 15.78
N GLN A 43 13.99 -2.29 16.06
CA GLN A 43 14.69 -3.26 15.20
C GLN A 43 13.94 -4.58 15.08
N LYS A 44 13.42 -5.12 16.19
CA LYS A 44 12.55 -6.31 16.18
C LYS A 44 11.30 -6.07 15.35
N SER A 45 10.67 -4.91 15.50
CA SER A 45 9.47 -4.54 14.75
C SER A 45 9.74 -4.44 13.25
N LEU A 46 10.85 -3.82 12.86
CA LEU A 46 11.29 -3.73 11.48
C LEU A 46 11.61 -5.11 10.89
N ALA A 47 12.23 -6.00 11.66
CA ALA A 47 12.48 -7.38 11.25
C ALA A 47 11.18 -8.15 11.00
N GLU A 48 10.16 -7.99 11.85
CA GLU A 48 8.84 -8.59 11.65
C GLU A 48 8.15 -8.08 10.38
N LEU A 49 8.24 -6.78 10.08
CA LEU A 49 7.67 -6.20 8.86
C LEU A 49 8.40 -6.70 7.60
N ARG A 50 9.72 -6.83 7.65
CA ARG A 50 10.54 -7.34 6.54
C ARG A 50 10.30 -8.80 6.20
N LYS A 51 9.71 -9.59 7.12
CA LYS A 51 9.22 -10.95 6.83
C LYS A 51 7.97 -10.95 5.93
N ILE A 52 7.34 -9.80 5.72
CA ILE A 52 6.07 -9.66 4.98
C ILE A 52 6.26 -8.89 3.68
N VAL A 53 7.01 -7.79 3.74
CA VAL A 53 7.30 -6.94 2.57
C VAL A 53 8.79 -6.62 2.57
N VAL A 54 9.47 -6.90 1.46
CA VAL A 54 10.92 -6.70 1.35
C VAL A 54 11.30 -5.22 1.44
N SER A 55 10.50 -4.34 0.82
CA SER A 55 10.78 -2.90 0.76
C SER A 55 10.06 -2.13 1.86
N VAL A 56 10.79 -1.82 2.95
CA VAL A 56 10.33 -0.93 4.01
C VAL A 56 11.06 0.41 3.95
N LYS A 57 10.33 1.50 3.73
CA LYS A 57 10.82 2.88 3.74
C LYS A 57 10.38 3.57 5.02
N ARG A 58 11.25 4.38 5.60
CA ARG A 58 11.05 4.97 6.92
C ARG A 58 11.21 6.48 6.84
N PHE A 59 10.35 7.20 7.54
CA PHE A 59 10.34 8.65 7.58
C PHE A 59 10.02 9.11 8.99
N THR A 60 10.78 10.08 9.47
CA THR A 60 10.48 10.83 10.71
C THR A 60 9.80 12.16 10.43
N ASP A 61 9.74 12.56 9.16
CA ASP A 61 9.20 13.83 8.69
C ASP A 61 8.07 13.61 7.67
N ALA A 62 6.93 14.25 7.92
CA ALA A 62 5.71 14.06 7.13
C ALA A 62 5.83 14.65 5.71
N ASP A 63 6.54 15.77 5.54
CA ASP A 63 6.68 16.40 4.22
C ASP A 63 7.62 15.63 3.31
N ARG A 64 8.72 15.09 3.84
CA ARG A 64 9.60 14.16 3.12
C ARG A 64 8.86 12.88 2.75
N CYS A 65 8.05 12.34 3.66
CA CYS A 65 7.18 11.20 3.37
C CYS A 65 6.23 11.54 2.21
N PHE A 66 5.54 12.68 2.27
CA PHE A 66 4.62 13.11 1.23
C PHE A 66 5.30 13.28 -0.14
N GLN A 67 6.47 13.91 -0.17
CA GLN A 67 7.26 14.06 -1.41
C GLN A 67 7.65 12.71 -2.00
N TYR A 68 8.06 11.75 -1.16
CA TYR A 68 8.35 10.39 -1.60
C TYR A 68 7.11 9.71 -2.19
N LEU A 69 5.98 9.77 -1.46
CA LEU A 69 4.71 9.22 -1.91
C LEU A 69 4.28 9.82 -3.24
N ARG A 70 4.48 11.11 -3.51
CA ARG A 70 4.13 11.70 -4.81
C ARG A 70 4.98 11.19 -5.97
N ARG A 71 6.27 10.93 -5.76
CA ARG A 71 7.23 10.59 -6.82
C ARG A 71 7.14 9.14 -7.31
N ILE A 72 6.70 8.21 -6.45
CA ILE A 72 6.66 6.79 -6.81
C ILE A 72 5.43 6.47 -7.65
N ASN A 73 5.55 5.93 -8.87
CA ASN A 73 4.39 5.76 -9.75
C ASN A 73 4.05 4.30 -10.08
N ASP A 74 4.98 3.37 -9.88
CA ASP A 74 4.84 1.98 -10.36
C ASP A 74 4.74 0.96 -9.23
N LYS A 75 4.42 1.42 -8.01
CA LYS A 75 4.36 0.56 -6.81
C LYS A 75 3.08 0.76 -6.02
N THR A 76 2.57 -0.33 -5.46
CA THR A 76 1.50 -0.30 -4.46
C THR A 76 2.11 0.04 -3.10
N ILE A 77 1.49 0.98 -2.40
CA ILE A 77 1.98 1.51 -1.14
C ILE A 77 1.04 1.10 -0.02
N PHE A 78 1.63 0.54 1.03
CA PHE A 78 1.01 0.39 2.34
C PHE A 78 1.67 1.39 3.29
N LEU A 79 0.89 2.06 4.13
CA LEU A 79 1.41 3.06 5.06
C LEU A 79 1.14 2.66 6.51
N ILE A 80 2.18 2.66 7.35
CA ILE A 80 2.08 2.72 8.80
C ILE A 80 2.33 4.17 9.21
N VAL A 81 1.44 4.75 10.00
CA VAL A 81 1.60 6.12 10.50
C VAL A 81 1.31 6.18 11.99
N SER A 82 2.09 6.96 12.75
CA SER A 82 1.77 7.20 14.16
C SER A 82 0.43 7.93 14.33
N GLY A 83 -0.24 7.74 15.47
CA GLY A 83 -1.54 8.36 15.74
C GLY A 83 -1.57 9.89 15.55
N SER A 84 -0.53 10.58 16.03
CA SER A 84 -0.41 12.04 15.96
C SER A 84 -0.14 12.54 14.54
N LEU A 85 0.80 11.92 13.81
CA LEU A 85 1.12 12.31 12.44
C LEU A 85 0.01 11.90 11.46
N GLY A 86 -0.70 10.82 11.74
CA GLY A 86 -1.76 10.29 10.90
C GLY A 86 -2.88 11.30 10.69
N GLN A 87 -3.32 11.96 11.76
CA GLN A 87 -4.41 12.93 11.70
C GLN A 87 -4.12 14.12 10.75
N GLN A 88 -2.84 14.52 10.65
CA GLN A 88 -2.42 15.62 9.77
C GLN A 88 -2.03 15.13 8.37
N THR A 89 -1.50 13.91 8.26
CA THR A 89 -0.93 13.39 7.01
C THR A 89 -1.99 12.74 6.13
N VAL A 90 -2.90 11.94 6.70
CA VAL A 90 -3.92 11.17 5.94
C VAL A 90 -4.79 12.06 5.03
N PRO A 91 -5.31 13.23 5.47
CA PRO A 91 -6.08 14.12 4.61
C PRO A 91 -5.30 14.58 3.36
N ARG A 92 -3.97 14.63 3.42
CA ARG A 92 -3.11 15.06 2.31
C ARG A 92 -2.82 13.95 1.30
N ILE A 93 -3.04 12.68 1.65
CA ILE A 93 -2.57 11.53 0.85
C ILE A 93 -3.63 10.49 0.53
N HIS A 94 -4.79 10.51 1.18
CA HIS A 94 -5.82 9.48 0.98
C HIS A 94 -6.27 9.37 -0.49
N HIS A 95 -6.23 10.47 -1.24
CA HIS A 95 -6.61 10.51 -2.65
C HIS A 95 -5.60 9.84 -3.60
N LEU A 96 -4.40 9.47 -3.13
CA LEU A 96 -3.38 8.83 -3.97
C LEU A 96 -3.80 7.40 -4.31
N ASN A 97 -4.07 7.10 -5.59
CA ASN A 97 -4.54 5.77 -6.04
C ASN A 97 -3.58 4.62 -5.68
N LYS A 98 -2.28 4.89 -5.69
CA LYS A 98 -1.22 3.94 -5.31
C LYS A 98 -1.15 3.64 -3.81
N LEU A 99 -1.77 4.47 -2.97
CA LEU A 99 -1.90 4.20 -1.55
C LEU A 99 -3.10 3.29 -1.35
N ASP A 100 -2.83 2.03 -1.05
CA ASP A 100 -3.85 0.99 -0.89
C ASP A 100 -4.46 1.07 0.51
N SER A 101 -3.65 0.79 1.53
CA SER A 101 -4.10 0.70 2.92
C SER A 101 -3.20 1.48 3.88
N ILE A 102 -3.82 2.01 4.93
CA ILE A 102 -3.19 2.80 5.99
C ILE A 102 -3.45 2.13 7.34
N PHE A 103 -2.39 1.93 8.13
CA PHE A 103 -2.41 1.37 9.48
C PHE A 103 -1.97 2.45 10.46
N VAL A 104 -2.84 2.83 11.38
CA VAL A 104 -2.49 3.79 12.42
C VAL A 104 -1.83 3.05 13.58
N PHE A 105 -0.56 3.31 13.88
CA PHE A 105 0.14 2.75 15.02
C PHE A 105 0.04 3.69 16.22
N CYS A 106 -0.65 3.27 17.27
CA CYS A 106 -0.73 4.04 18.50
C CYS A 106 -1.03 3.12 19.70
N ARG A 107 -0.20 3.25 20.75
CA ARG A 107 -0.44 2.55 22.04
C ARG A 107 -1.73 3.04 22.70
N ASN A 108 -2.06 4.33 22.56
CA ASN A 108 -3.30 4.93 23.06
C ASN A 108 -4.36 5.00 21.95
N LYS A 109 -5.17 3.94 21.83
CA LYS A 109 -6.09 3.79 20.70
C LYS A 109 -7.27 4.76 20.73
N ASP A 110 -7.74 5.15 21.91
CA ASP A 110 -9.05 5.78 22.06
C ASP A 110 -9.08 7.23 21.56
N LEU A 111 -7.93 7.91 21.58
CA LEU A 111 -7.80 9.27 21.05
C LEU A 111 -7.91 9.35 19.51
N HIS A 112 -7.52 8.28 18.81
CA HIS A 112 -7.34 8.33 17.35
C HIS A 112 -8.34 7.49 16.55
N LYS A 113 -9.18 6.69 17.21
CA LYS A 113 -10.28 5.96 16.54
C LYS A 113 -11.30 6.89 15.89
N LEU A 114 -11.56 8.06 16.49
CA LEU A 114 -12.62 8.96 16.05
C LEU A 114 -12.36 9.59 14.68
N TRP A 115 -11.12 10.02 14.40
CA TRP A 115 -10.78 10.58 13.09
C TRP A 115 -10.45 9.48 12.08
N ALA A 116 -9.92 8.34 12.54
CA ALA A 116 -9.50 7.25 11.66
C ALA A 116 -10.68 6.64 10.88
N ARG A 117 -11.86 6.56 11.51
CA ARG A 117 -13.07 5.98 10.88
C ARG A 117 -13.60 6.77 9.68
N ASP A 118 -13.22 8.04 9.54
CA ASP A 118 -13.69 8.90 8.47
C ASP A 118 -12.94 8.63 7.14
N TRP A 119 -11.90 7.79 7.16
CA TRP A 119 -11.06 7.51 6.01
C TRP A 119 -11.15 6.04 5.59
N SER A 120 -11.71 5.78 4.41
CA SER A 120 -11.95 4.42 3.89
C SER A 120 -10.68 3.58 3.70
N LYS A 121 -9.52 4.22 3.50
CA LYS A 121 -8.23 3.53 3.37
C LYS A 121 -7.58 3.16 4.70
N ILE A 122 -8.15 3.57 5.84
CA ILE A 122 -7.64 3.18 7.14
C ILE A 122 -8.19 1.80 7.51
N GLU A 123 -7.29 0.82 7.56
CA GLU A 123 -7.59 -0.55 7.98
C GLU A 123 -7.82 -0.67 9.49
N GLY A 124 -7.25 0.25 10.27
CA GLY A 124 -7.50 0.34 11.71
C GLY A 124 -6.41 1.02 12.53
N VAL A 125 -6.70 1.13 13.83
CA VAL A 125 -5.77 1.63 14.86
C VAL A 125 -5.20 0.45 15.66
N HIS A 126 -3.89 0.28 15.59
CA HIS A 126 -3.17 -0.86 16.13
C HIS A 126 -2.25 -0.42 17.28
N GLY A 127 -2.31 -1.17 18.39
CA GLY A 127 -1.46 -0.93 19.56
C GLY A 127 -0.14 -1.71 19.55
N SER A 128 0.05 -2.58 18.55
CA SER A 128 1.25 -3.40 18.41
C SER A 128 1.57 -3.67 16.95
N ILE A 129 2.86 -3.82 16.65
CA ILE A 129 3.33 -4.19 15.30
C ILE A 129 2.81 -5.57 14.89
N LYS A 130 2.67 -6.52 15.83
CA LYS A 130 2.04 -7.82 15.54
C LYS A 130 0.63 -7.68 14.97
N SER A 131 -0.16 -6.74 15.47
CA SER A 131 -1.51 -6.47 14.97
C SER A 131 -1.47 -5.85 13.57
N ILE A 132 -0.51 -4.96 13.31
CA ILE A 132 -0.25 -4.39 11.98
C ILE A 132 0.17 -5.49 11.01
N CYS A 133 1.09 -6.37 11.38
CA CYS A 133 1.52 -7.51 10.55
C CYS A 133 0.34 -8.38 10.11
N LYS A 134 -0.64 -8.62 11.00
CA LYS A 134 -1.86 -9.36 10.64
C LYS A 134 -2.71 -8.59 9.63
N GLY A 135 -2.91 -7.30 9.84
CA GLY A 135 -3.65 -6.42 8.92
C GLY A 135 -2.97 -6.31 7.56
N LEU A 136 -1.66 -6.04 7.55
CA LEU A 136 -0.84 -5.94 6.35
C LEU A 136 -0.88 -7.22 5.50
N LYS A 137 -0.70 -8.39 6.12
CA LYS A 137 -0.83 -9.67 5.41
C LYS A 137 -2.21 -9.85 4.77
N ARG A 138 -3.27 -9.37 5.41
CA ARG A 138 -4.63 -9.42 4.86
C ARG A 138 -4.77 -8.45 3.69
N ALA A 139 -4.42 -7.18 3.88
CA ALA A 139 -4.50 -6.17 2.83
C ALA A 139 -3.72 -6.56 1.57
N ILE A 140 -2.52 -7.14 1.72
CA ILE A 140 -1.73 -7.65 0.59
C ILE A 140 -2.48 -8.76 -0.16
N ARG A 141 -3.04 -9.75 0.55
CA ARG A 141 -3.82 -10.83 -0.08
C ARG A 141 -5.06 -10.30 -0.79
N ASP A 142 -5.76 -9.36 -0.18
CA ASP A 142 -6.99 -8.79 -0.73
C ASP A 142 -6.67 -7.99 -2.02
N HIS A 143 -5.59 -7.21 -2.03
CA HIS A 143 -5.09 -6.51 -3.21
C HIS A 143 -4.70 -7.48 -4.35
N GLU A 144 -4.04 -8.59 -4.03
CA GLU A 144 -3.70 -9.63 -5.02
C GLU A 144 -4.94 -10.31 -5.60
N GLN A 145 -5.96 -10.60 -4.78
CA GLN A 145 -7.21 -11.24 -5.22
C GLN A 145 -8.06 -10.33 -6.10
N LEU A 146 -8.15 -9.03 -5.77
CA LEU A 146 -8.85 -8.03 -6.60
C LEU A 146 -8.16 -7.80 -7.95
N SER A 147 -6.88 -8.15 -8.07
CA SER A 147 -6.11 -8.07 -9.31
C SER A 147 -6.33 -9.27 -10.25
N ILE A 148 -7.11 -10.28 -9.84
CA ILE A 148 -7.50 -11.42 -10.68
C ILE A 148 -8.83 -11.10 -11.37
N PRO A 149 -8.91 -11.04 -12.71
CA PRO A 149 -10.19 -10.85 -13.39
C PRO A 149 -11.10 -12.05 -13.12
N MET A 150 -12.26 -11.83 -12.51
CA MET A 150 -13.29 -12.86 -12.41
C MET A 150 -13.74 -13.24 -13.82
N SER A 151 -13.34 -14.43 -14.28
CA SER A 151 -13.90 -15.00 -15.50
C SER A 151 -15.31 -15.50 -15.21
N PHE A 152 -16.33 -14.75 -15.61
CA PHE A 152 -17.69 -15.25 -15.69
C PHE A 152 -17.77 -16.25 -16.85
N ILE A 153 -17.94 -17.53 -16.54
CA ILE A 153 -18.35 -18.53 -17.54
C ILE A 153 -19.88 -18.48 -17.57
N PRO A 154 -20.52 -18.07 -18.70
CA PRO A 154 -21.95 -18.22 -18.85
C PRO A 154 -22.28 -19.72 -18.86
N LYS A 155 -23.25 -20.14 -18.06
CA LYS A 155 -23.80 -21.49 -18.16
C LYS A 155 -24.58 -21.57 -19.47
N SER A 156 -24.19 -22.50 -20.35
CA SER A 156 -24.95 -22.88 -21.54
C SER A 156 -26.28 -23.53 -21.19
#